data_AF-A0A0N9I1F2-F1
#
_entry.id   AF-A0A0N9I1F2-F1
#
_cell.length_a   1.000
_cell.length_b   1.000
_cell.length_c   1.000
_cell.angle_alpha   90.00
_cell.angle_beta   90.00
_cell.angle_gamma   90.00
#
_symmetry.space_group_name_H-M   'P 1'
#
loop_
_entity.id
_entity.type
_entity.pdbx_description
1 polymer ?
#
loop_
_entity_poly.entity_id
_entity_poly.type
_entity_poly.pdbx_seq_one_letter_code
_entity_poly.pdbx_strand_id
1 'polypeptide(L)'
;MSCEDDWTQPDPSLPEKQKARFEADRDHQRRVARDPEFARTLTTATIARDMDRIRIALGEDKIGYYGISWGTALGAQYRTLFDAHVDKMLLDSVMPPDLDLIEMDRGNDRAGERVRRVRRLARP
;
A
#
# COMPACT_ATOMS: atom_id res chain seq x y z
N MET A 1 30.12 -11.40 -17.83
CA MET A 1 28.74 -11.11 -17.39
C MET A 1 28.20 -12.39 -16.78
N SER A 2 28.53 -12.65 -15.52
CA SER A 2 27.98 -13.80 -14.80
C SER A 2 26.68 -13.37 -14.13
N CYS A 3 25.69 -14.25 -14.25
CA CYS A 3 24.42 -14.19 -13.54
C CYS A 3 24.66 -14.77 -12.15
N GLU A 4 25.11 -13.96 -11.19
CA GLU A 4 25.47 -14.44 -9.84
C GLU A 4 24.89 -13.57 -8.71
N ASP A 5 23.91 -12.71 -9.00
CA ASP A 5 23.19 -12.01 -7.95
C ASP A 5 22.21 -12.99 -7.28
N ASP A 6 22.58 -13.49 -6.11
CA ASP A 6 21.68 -14.22 -5.22
C ASP A 6 20.63 -13.24 -4.66
N TRP A 7 19.54 -13.07 -5.40
CA TRP A 7 18.37 -12.28 -5.00
C TRP A 7 17.63 -12.83 -3.76
N THR A 8 18.17 -13.85 -3.09
CA THR A 8 17.66 -14.35 -1.81
C THR A 8 18.38 -13.74 -0.59
N GLN A 9 19.47 -13.01 -0.79
CA GLN A 9 20.21 -12.28 0.24
C GLN A 9 20.21 -10.78 -0.03
N PRO A 10 20.20 -9.94 1.03
CA PRO A 10 20.30 -8.51 0.84
C PRO A 10 21.67 -8.14 0.28
N ASP A 11 21.73 -7.14 -0.62
CA ASP A 11 23.00 -6.61 -1.10
C ASP A 11 23.89 -6.18 0.09
N PRO A 12 25.12 -6.73 0.20
CA PRO A 12 26.03 -6.45 1.31
C PRO A 12 26.34 -4.95 1.50
N SER A 13 26.25 -4.15 0.44
CA SER A 13 26.52 -2.71 0.44
C SER A 13 25.40 -1.86 1.07
N LEU A 14 24.21 -2.43 1.29
CA LEU A 14 23.08 -1.70 1.85
C LEU A 14 23.28 -1.37 3.35
N PRO A 15 22.78 -0.21 3.83
CA PRO A 15 22.64 0.06 5.26
C PRO A 15 21.82 -1.01 5.99
N GLU A 16 22.12 -1.24 7.27
CA GLU A 16 21.43 -2.26 8.09
C GLU A 16 19.91 -2.18 8.05
N LYS A 17 19.34 -0.96 8.06
CA LYS A 17 17.88 -0.78 7.97
C LYS A 17 17.31 -1.34 6.65
N GLN A 18 18.04 -1.22 5.55
CA GLN A 18 17.62 -1.72 4.25
C GLN A 18 17.79 -3.24 4.15
N LYS A 19 18.87 -3.79 4.72
CA LYS A 19 19.06 -5.25 4.86
C LYS A 19 17.93 -5.89 5.66
N ALA A 20 17.60 -5.32 6.82
CA ALA A 20 16.50 -5.79 7.66
C ALA A 20 15.14 -5.73 6.94
N ARG A 21 14.91 -4.69 6.12
CA ARG A 21 13.69 -4.59 5.31
C ARG A 21 13.63 -5.69 4.24
N PHE A 22 14.73 -5.93 3.53
CA PHE A 22 14.82 -7.02 2.55
C PHE A 22 14.54 -8.39 3.20
N GLU A 23 15.14 -8.67 4.36
CA GLU A 23 14.92 -9.93 5.07
C GLU A 23 13.46 -10.09 5.51
N ALA A 24 12.83 -9.01 6.00
CA ALA A 24 11.42 -9.00 6.36
C ALA A 24 10.51 -9.25 5.15
N ASP A 25 10.81 -8.62 4.01
CA ASP A 25 10.06 -8.81 2.76
C ASP A 25 10.20 -10.26 2.26
N ARG A 26 11.42 -10.82 2.28
CA ARG A 26 11.66 -12.23 1.94
C ARG A 26 10.88 -13.19 2.84
N ASP A 27 10.88 -12.95 4.14
CA ASP A 27 10.14 -13.78 5.10
C ASP A 27 8.63 -13.64 4.93
N HIS A 28 8.14 -12.45 4.59
CA HIS A 28 6.75 -12.24 4.20
C HIS A 28 6.40 -13.07 2.95
N GLN A 29 7.20 -13.02 1.89
CA GLN A 29 6.98 -13.82 0.68
C GLN A 29 6.95 -15.33 0.98
N ARG A 30 7.85 -15.82 1.83
CA ARG A 30 7.84 -17.23 2.28
C ARG A 30 6.56 -17.61 3.02
N ARG A 31 6.00 -16.71 3.83
CA ARG A 31 4.72 -16.93 4.53
C ARG A 31 3.56 -16.95 3.55
N VAL A 32 3.52 -16.00 2.61
CA VAL A 32 2.50 -15.94 1.55
C VAL A 32 2.52 -17.22 0.70
N ALA A 33 3.70 -17.75 0.38
CA ALA A 33 3.86 -18.98 -0.40
C ALA A 33 3.33 -20.25 0.30
N ARG A 34 3.07 -20.22 1.61
CA ARG A 34 2.50 -21.38 2.35
C ARG A 34 1.03 -21.60 2.04
N ASP A 35 0.30 -20.54 1.67
CA ASP A 35 -1.11 -20.61 1.31
C ASP A 35 -1.40 -19.69 0.11
N PRO A 36 -1.06 -20.15 -1.10
CA PRO A 36 -1.23 -19.34 -2.30
C PRO A 36 -2.70 -19.16 -2.65
N GLU A 37 -3.60 -20.03 -2.17
CA GLU A 37 -5.04 -19.88 -2.41
C GLU A 37 -5.60 -18.74 -1.59
N PHE A 38 -5.33 -18.71 -0.28
CA PHE A 38 -5.70 -17.60 0.57
C PHE A 38 -5.07 -16.30 0.09
N ALA A 39 -3.78 -16.29 -0.27
CA ALA A 39 -3.09 -15.10 -0.76
C ALA A 39 -3.78 -14.47 -1.98
N ARG A 40 -4.30 -15.29 -2.92
CA ARG A 40 -5.05 -14.81 -4.08
C ARG A 40 -6.36 -14.13 -3.72
N THR A 41 -6.93 -14.39 -2.53
CA THR A 41 -8.15 -13.73 -2.07
C THR A 41 -7.90 -12.34 -1.48
N LEU A 42 -6.66 -12.00 -1.12
CA LEU A 42 -6.26 -10.73 -0.50
C LEU A 42 -6.22 -9.58 -1.52
N THR A 43 -7.39 -9.24 -2.08
CA THR A 43 -7.54 -8.18 -3.07
C THR A 43 -8.36 -7.03 -2.51
N THR A 44 -8.15 -5.81 -3.03
CA THR A 44 -9.00 -4.65 -2.72
C THR A 44 -10.48 -4.92 -3.03
N ALA A 45 -10.77 -5.68 -4.09
CA ALA A 45 -12.15 -6.05 -4.45
C ALA A 45 -12.78 -7.01 -3.44
N THR A 46 -12.02 -7.93 -2.85
CA THR A 46 -12.50 -8.78 -1.74
C THR A 46 -12.85 -7.91 -0.53
N ILE A 47 -11.93 -7.02 -0.14
CA ILE A 47 -12.14 -6.14 1.02
C ILE A 47 -13.32 -5.19 0.79
N ALA A 48 -13.54 -4.71 -0.44
CA ALA A 48 -14.73 -3.93 -0.78
C ALA A 48 -16.04 -4.72 -0.58
N ARG A 49 -16.06 -6.02 -0.86
CA ARG A 49 -17.23 -6.87 -0.57
C ARG A 49 -17.42 -7.08 0.93
N ASP A 50 -16.34 -7.17 1.69
CA ASP A 50 -16.40 -7.25 3.15
C ASP A 50 -16.93 -5.94 3.75
N MET A 51 -16.60 -4.79 3.17
CA MET A 51 -17.22 -3.51 3.55
C MET A 51 -18.74 -3.52 3.34
N ASP A 52 -19.24 -4.08 2.24
CA ASP A 52 -20.69 -4.17 2.03
C ASP A 52 -21.36 -5.12 3.03
N ARG A 53 -20.69 -6.20 3.41
CA ARG A 53 -21.16 -7.09 4.48
C ARG A 53 -21.21 -6.38 5.83
N ILE A 54 -20.23 -5.53 6.14
CA ILE A 54 -20.24 -4.71 7.35
C ILE A 54 -21.44 -3.75 7.33
N ARG A 55 -21.69 -3.06 6.21
CA ARG A 55 -22.89 -2.22 6.04
C ARG A 55 -24.16 -3.01 6.35
N ILE A 56 -24.32 -4.19 5.75
CA ILE A 56 -25.49 -5.06 5.97
C ILE A 56 -25.61 -5.43 7.45
N ALA A 57 -24.50 -5.84 8.08
CA ALA A 57 -24.49 -6.23 9.49
C ALA A 57 -24.83 -5.07 10.44
N LEU A 58 -24.55 -3.83 10.04
CA LEU A 58 -24.95 -2.62 10.75
C LEU A 58 -26.41 -2.21 10.49
N GLY A 59 -27.10 -2.83 9.52
CA GLY A 59 -28.47 -2.50 9.15
C GLY A 59 -28.60 -1.19 8.36
N GLU A 60 -27.51 -0.71 7.76
CA GLU A 60 -27.48 0.57 7.07
C GLU A 60 -27.82 0.41 5.58
N ASP A 61 -28.69 1.25 5.03
CA ASP A 61 -28.98 1.25 3.58
C ASP A 61 -27.80 1.80 2.77
N LYS A 62 -27.09 2.80 3.32
CA LYS A 62 -25.90 3.42 2.73
C LYS A 62 -24.87 3.77 3.80
N ILE A 63 -23.61 3.89 3.41
CA ILE A 63 -22.54 4.36 4.30
C ILE A 63 -21.89 5.65 3.80
N GLY A 64 -21.45 6.49 4.75
CA GLY A 64 -20.43 7.50 4.51
C GLY A 64 -19.05 6.85 4.51
N TYR A 65 -18.19 7.23 3.55
CA TYR A 65 -16.85 6.68 3.42
C TYR A 65 -15.78 7.76 3.53
N TYR A 66 -14.79 7.53 4.40
CA TYR A 66 -13.56 8.32 4.46
C TYR A 66 -12.36 7.40 4.23
N GLY A 67 -11.63 7.62 3.14
CA GLY A 67 -10.46 6.84 2.77
C GLY A 67 -9.20 7.69 2.75
N ILE A 68 -8.12 7.18 3.35
CA ILE A 68 -6.79 7.77 3.29
C ILE A 68 -5.80 6.81 2.66
N SER A 69 -4.89 7.32 1.80
CA SER A 69 -3.84 6.52 1.19
C SER A 69 -4.42 5.32 0.41
N TRP A 70 -4.01 4.07 0.69
CA TRP A 70 -4.61 2.87 0.10
C TRP A 70 -6.14 2.78 0.26
N GLY A 71 -6.68 3.37 1.34
CA GLY A 71 -8.12 3.51 1.53
C GLY A 71 -8.81 4.25 0.37
N THR A 72 -8.11 5.10 -0.37
CA THR A 72 -8.70 5.75 -1.54
C THR A 72 -8.94 4.79 -2.70
N ALA A 73 -8.03 3.84 -2.93
CA ALA A 73 -8.24 2.76 -3.90
C ALA A 73 -9.37 1.83 -3.45
N LEU A 74 -9.45 1.52 -2.15
CA LEU A 74 -10.56 0.76 -1.58
C LEU A 74 -11.91 1.48 -1.75
N GLY A 75 -11.97 2.77 -1.44
CA GLY A 75 -13.18 3.59 -1.61
C GLY A 75 -13.64 3.63 -3.06
N ALA A 76 -12.72 3.84 -4.00
CA ALA A 76 -13.01 3.80 -5.43
C ALA A 76 -13.54 2.41 -5.87
N GLN A 77 -12.92 1.33 -5.39
CA GLN A 77 -13.35 -0.04 -5.68
C GLN A 77 -14.73 -0.35 -5.07
N TYR A 78 -15.00 0.10 -3.84
CA TYR A 78 -16.29 -0.04 -3.17
C TYR A 78 -17.39 0.67 -3.95
N ARG A 79 -17.18 1.93 -4.32
CA ARG A 79 -18.12 2.70 -5.13
C ARG A 79 -18.37 2.07 -6.50
N THR A 80 -17.34 1.51 -7.13
CA THR A 80 -17.49 0.80 -8.42
C THR A 80 -18.41 -0.42 -8.31
N LEU A 81 -18.32 -1.17 -7.20
CA LEU A 81 -19.11 -2.38 -7.00
C LEU A 81 -20.50 -2.10 -6.41
N PHE A 82 -20.65 -1.04 -5.62
CA PHE A 82 -21.81 -0.78 -4.75
C PHE A 82 -22.19 0.72 -4.72
N ASP A 83 -22.19 1.43 -5.85
CA ASP A 83 -22.46 2.88 -5.90
C ASP A 83 -23.79 3.26 -5.21
N ALA A 84 -24.81 2.41 -5.34
CA ALA A 84 -26.11 2.59 -4.69
C ALA A 84 -26.05 2.59 -3.15
N HIS A 85 -25.00 2.01 -2.56
CA HIS A 85 -24.81 1.87 -1.11
C HIS A 85 -23.88 2.96 -0.53
N VAL A 86 -23.47 3.94 -1.33
CA VAL A 86 -22.65 5.09 -0.89
C VAL A 86 -23.52 6.33 -0.71
N ASP A 87 -23.42 6.98 0.44
CA ASP A 87 -24.04 8.30 0.67
C ASP A 87 -23.06 9.44 0.29
N LYS A 88 -22.00 9.60 1.08
CA LYS A 88 -20.94 10.60 0.85
C LYS A 88 -19.57 9.95 0.93
N MET A 89 -18.63 10.44 0.12
CA MET A 89 -17.29 9.88 0.05
C MET A 89 -16.23 10.98 0.01
N LEU A 90 -15.27 10.92 0.95
CA LEU A 90 -14.07 11.74 0.97
C LEU A 90 -12.83 10.85 0.82
N LEU A 91 -12.00 11.18 -0.17
CA LEU A 91 -10.76 10.48 -0.47
C LEU A 91 -9.59 11.46 -0.27
N ASP A 92 -8.71 11.17 0.68
CA ASP A 92 -7.53 11.99 1.01
C ASP A 92 -6.24 11.26 0.64
N SER A 93 -5.32 11.97 -0.02
CA SER A 93 -4.03 11.45 -0.49
C SER A 93 -4.23 10.27 -1.44
N VAL A 94 -4.91 10.55 -2.56
CA VAL A 94 -5.41 9.57 -3.53
C VAL A 94 -4.29 8.71 -4.10
N MET A 95 -4.50 7.40 -4.05
CA MET A 95 -3.73 6.37 -4.73
C MET A 95 -4.26 6.23 -6.15
N PRO A 96 -3.50 6.65 -7.18
CA PRO A 96 -3.95 6.55 -8.56
C PRO A 96 -3.98 5.09 -9.05
N PRO A 97 -4.83 4.76 -10.04
CA PRO A 97 -4.96 3.40 -10.56
C PRO A 97 -3.69 2.89 -11.25
N ASP A 98 -2.86 3.79 -11.73
CA ASP A 98 -1.56 3.56 -12.38
C ASP A 98 -0.38 3.84 -11.42
N LEU A 99 -0.59 3.66 -10.11
CA LEU A 99 0.47 3.87 -9.11
C LEU A 99 1.72 3.04 -9.44
N ASP A 100 2.82 3.75 -9.70
CA ASP A 100 4.16 3.18 -9.75
C ASP A 100 4.82 3.31 -8.36
N LEU A 101 4.94 2.18 -7.66
CA LEU A 101 5.55 2.11 -6.34
C LEU A 101 7.03 2.52 -6.35
N ILE A 102 7.77 2.24 -7.43
CA ILE A 102 9.17 2.61 -7.55
C ILE A 102 9.29 4.13 -7.68
N GLU A 103 8.45 4.74 -8.51
CA GLU A 103 8.46 6.20 -8.67
C GLU A 103 7.96 6.91 -7.41
N MET A 104 6.99 6.33 -6.70
CA MET A 104 6.56 6.82 -5.38
C MET A 104 7.70 6.78 -4.37
N ASP A 105 8.42 5.67 -4.25
CA ASP A 105 9.57 5.55 -3.34
C ASP A 105 10.68 6.55 -3.70
N ARG A 106 11.02 6.70 -4.98
CA ARG A 106 11.95 7.73 -5.45
C ARG A 106 11.44 9.14 -5.13
N GLY A 107 10.13 9.38 -5.25
CA GLY A 107 9.49 10.62 -4.85
C GLY A 107 9.69 10.92 -3.36
N ASN A 108 9.46 9.93 -2.51
CA ASN A 108 9.64 10.01 -1.06
C ASN A 108 11.09 10.30 -0.68
N ASP A 109 12.06 9.64 -1.31
CA ASP A 109 13.48 9.86 -1.07
C ASP A 109 13.89 11.29 -1.44
N ARG A 110 13.49 11.76 -2.62
CA ARG A 110 13.73 13.16 -3.08
C ARG A 110 13.10 14.17 -2.11
N ALA A 111 11.88 13.92 -1.64
CA ALA A 111 11.23 14.77 -0.64
C ALA A 111 11.99 14.79 0.68
N GLY A 112 12.44 13.62 1.16
CA GLY A 112 13.23 13.48 2.38
C GLY A 112 14.59 14.21 2.29
N GLU A 113 15.25 14.15 1.13
CA GLU A 113 16.47 14.92 0.88
C GLU A 113 16.24 16.44 0.91
N ARG A 114 15.15 16.92 0.30
CA ARG A 114 14.76 18.34 0.37
C ARG A 114 14.56 18.79 1.81
N VAL A 115 13.83 18.04 2.61
CA VAL A 115 13.61 18.36 4.03
C VAL A 115 14.93 18.38 4.81
N ARG A 116 15.82 17.39 4.59
CA ARG A 116 17.15 17.36 5.20
C ARG A 116 18.03 18.53 4.79
N ARG A 117 17.93 18.98 3.54
CA ARG A 117 18.65 20.16 3.04
C ARG A 117 18.15 21.44 3.72
N VAL A 118 16.84 21.66 3.75
CA VAL A 118 16.22 22.82 4.43
C VAL A 118 16.61 22.85 5.91
N ARG A 119 16.54 21.71 6.61
CA ARG A 119 16.96 21.62 8.02
C ARG A 119 18.44 21.92 8.25
N ARG A 120 19.33 21.57 7.30
CA ARG A 120 20.75 21.91 7.40
C ARG A 120 21.02 23.40 7.19
N LEU A 121 20.29 24.04 6.28
CA LEU A 121 20.39 25.48 6.03
C LEU A 121 19.78 26.32 7.16
N ALA A 122 18.79 25.77 7.88
CA ALA A 122 18.13 26.43 9.00
C ALA A 122 18.79 26.18 10.37
N ARG A 123 19.93 25.47 10.40
CA ARG A 123 20.74 25.35 11.63
C ARG A 123 21.66 26.58 11.75
N PRO A 124 21.63 27.30 12.88
CA PRO A 124 22.50 28.45 13.11
C PRO A 124 23.98 28.05 13.17
#